data_AF-A0A2T6VMQ2-F1
#
_entry.id   AF-A0A2T6VMQ2-F1
#
_cell.length_a   1.000
_cell.length_b   1.000
_cell.length_c   1.000
_cell.angle_alpha   90.00
_cell.angle_beta   90.00
_cell.angle_gamma   90.00
#
_symmetry.space_group_name_H-M   'P 1'
#
loop_
_entity.id
_entity.type
_entity.pdbx_description
1 polymer ?
#
loop_
_entity_poly.entity_id
_entity_poly.type
_entity_poly.pdbx_seq_one_letter_code
_entity_poly.pdbx_strand_id
1 'polypeptide(L)'
;NLNASAKNLINDKTNSPAYQAVLLALNAAAGLWQVMSYAISPCGPGKDSSKNGGVQTFENTPTNQWGGTTITCGTTNYEPGPYSIISTENYAKINKAYQIIQKAFGASGKDIPALSDTNTELKFTINKKNGDNNNGEEIVTKNNAQVLLEQASTIITTLNSACPWINNGGAGPASSGSLWEGIDKGDGSACGIFKNEISAIQDMIKNAAIAVEQSKIVAANAQNQHNLDTGKTFNPYKDANFAQSMFANARAQAEILSRAQAVVKDFERIPAEFVKDSLGVCHEKGSDGNLRGTPSGTVTSNTWGA
;
A
#
# COMPACT_ATOMS: atom_id res chain seq x y z
N ASN A 1 5.31 26.72 -19.59
CA ASN A 1 5.47 26.32 -18.17
C ASN A 1 4.50 25.21 -17.78
N LEU A 2 3.20 25.47 -17.64
CA LEU A 2 2.22 24.48 -17.17
C LEU A 2 2.20 23.16 -17.96
N ASN A 3 2.41 23.18 -19.28
CA ASN A 3 2.51 21.97 -20.09
C ASN A 3 3.73 21.10 -19.72
N ALA A 4 4.88 21.73 -19.46
CA ALA A 4 6.10 21.01 -19.09
C ALA A 4 6.00 20.43 -17.68
N SER A 5 5.53 21.23 -16.71
CA SER A 5 5.32 20.76 -15.34
C SER A 5 4.22 19.69 -15.26
N ALA A 6 3.18 19.76 -16.10
CA ALA A 6 2.20 18.69 -16.23
C ALA A 6 2.87 17.36 -16.60
N LYS A 7 3.69 17.34 -17.66
CA LYS A 7 4.43 16.13 -18.08
C LYS A 7 5.31 15.58 -16.96
N ASN A 8 6.05 16.43 -16.26
CA ASN A 8 6.86 16.01 -15.11
C ASN A 8 6.02 15.45 -13.96
N LEU A 9 4.77 15.89 -13.78
CA LEU A 9 3.90 15.36 -12.73
C LEU A 9 3.26 14.02 -13.13
N ILE A 10 2.78 13.87 -14.37
CA ILE A 10 1.93 12.72 -14.73
C ILE A 10 2.59 11.68 -15.65
N ASN A 11 3.67 12.04 -16.37
CA ASN A 11 4.36 11.12 -17.29
C ASN A 11 5.70 10.62 -16.73
N ASP A 12 6.36 11.41 -15.88
CA ASP A 12 7.59 10.97 -15.21
C ASP A 12 7.29 10.09 -13.99
N LYS A 13 8.24 9.20 -13.69
CA LYS A 13 8.23 8.36 -12.48
C LYS A 13 9.17 8.94 -11.42
N THR A 14 10.47 8.94 -11.69
CA THR A 14 11.51 9.30 -10.71
C THR A 14 11.39 10.74 -10.21
N ASN A 15 11.18 11.69 -11.11
CA ASN A 15 11.17 13.12 -10.79
C ASN A 15 9.77 13.67 -10.54
N SER A 16 8.74 12.81 -10.50
CA SER A 16 7.36 13.22 -10.21
C SER A 16 7.08 13.10 -8.71
N PRO A 17 6.88 14.21 -7.97
CA PRO A 17 6.45 14.13 -6.57
C PRO A 17 5.11 13.41 -6.42
N ALA A 18 4.24 13.49 -7.43
CA ALA A 18 2.95 12.81 -7.43
C ALA A 18 3.12 11.29 -7.49
N TYR A 19 3.98 10.80 -8.38
CA TYR A 19 4.27 9.37 -8.50
C TYR A 19 5.00 8.85 -7.26
N GLN A 20 5.97 9.59 -6.74
CA GLN A 20 6.68 9.21 -5.51
C GLN A 20 5.75 9.17 -4.29
N ALA A 21 4.79 10.09 -4.18
CA ALA A 21 3.80 10.07 -3.10
C ALA A 21 2.90 8.83 -3.16
N VAL A 22 2.47 8.40 -4.37
CA VAL A 22 1.73 7.14 -4.54
C VAL A 22 2.59 5.95 -4.12
N LEU A 23 3.83 5.87 -4.62
CA LEU A 23 4.76 4.80 -4.24
C LEU A 23 4.96 4.70 -2.74
N LEU A 24 5.16 5.83 -2.06
CA LEU A 24 5.39 5.88 -0.62
C LEU A 24 4.16 5.36 0.16
N ALA A 25 2.94 5.74 -0.24
CA ALA A 25 1.71 5.23 0.35
C ALA A 25 1.52 3.72 0.13
N LEU A 26 1.80 3.21 -1.07
CA LEU A 26 1.70 1.78 -1.38
C LEU A 26 2.73 0.95 -0.59
N ASN A 27 3.99 1.40 -0.55
CA ASN A 27 5.06 0.74 0.17
C ASN A 27 4.81 0.75 1.69
N ALA A 28 4.33 1.86 2.25
CA ALA A 28 4.03 1.91 3.69
C ALA A 28 2.90 0.95 4.07
N ALA A 29 1.85 0.83 3.24
CA ALA A 29 0.76 -0.10 3.52
C ALA A 29 1.18 -1.58 3.39
N ALA A 30 1.91 -1.92 2.34
CA ALA A 30 2.44 -3.28 2.16
C ALA A 30 3.50 -3.63 3.21
N GLY A 31 4.38 -2.68 3.53
CA GLY A 31 5.43 -2.82 4.54
C GLY A 31 4.87 -3.02 5.94
N LEU A 32 3.83 -2.28 6.33
CA LEU A 32 3.14 -2.52 7.61
C LEU A 32 2.61 -3.96 7.65
N TRP A 33 1.94 -4.45 6.61
CA TRP A 33 1.46 -5.83 6.60
C TRP A 33 2.62 -6.84 6.73
N GLN A 34 3.70 -6.66 5.96
CA GLN A 34 4.87 -7.55 5.98
C GLN A 34 5.57 -7.60 7.35
N VAL A 35 5.70 -6.47 8.04
CA VAL A 35 6.46 -6.40 9.30
C VAL A 35 5.71 -7.00 10.48
N MET A 36 4.37 -7.01 10.47
CA MET A 36 3.58 -7.50 11.62
C MET A 36 2.71 -8.73 11.38
N SER A 37 2.47 -9.16 10.14
CA SER A 37 1.54 -10.27 9.86
C SER A 37 1.95 -11.58 10.55
N TYR A 38 3.25 -11.83 10.70
CA TYR A 38 3.75 -13.04 11.39
C TYR A 38 3.40 -13.07 12.88
N ALA A 39 3.20 -11.90 13.49
CA ALA A 39 2.92 -11.75 14.90
C ALA A 39 1.42 -11.71 15.21
N ILE A 40 0.55 -11.65 14.19
CA ILE A 40 -0.89 -11.74 14.39
C ILE A 40 -1.25 -13.12 14.95
N SER A 41 -2.21 -13.14 15.87
CA SER A 41 -2.78 -14.37 16.42
C SER A 41 -3.27 -15.30 15.30
N PRO A 42 -3.05 -16.63 15.39
CA PRO A 42 -3.27 -17.56 14.28
C PRO A 42 -4.65 -17.43 13.64
N CYS A 43 -4.71 -17.24 12.32
CA CYS A 43 -5.99 -17.04 11.62
C CYS A 43 -6.87 -18.30 11.57
N GLY A 44 -8.18 -18.13 11.41
CA GLY A 44 -9.09 -19.27 11.25
C GLY A 44 -10.59 -18.92 11.27
N PRO A 45 -11.44 -19.93 11.03
CA PRO A 45 -12.90 -19.74 11.00
C PRO A 45 -13.56 -19.71 12.38
N GLY A 46 -12.89 -20.14 13.45
CA GLY A 46 -13.53 -20.38 14.76
C GLY A 46 -14.14 -21.77 14.86
N LYS A 47 -15.01 -22.01 15.86
CA LYS A 47 -15.51 -23.37 16.16
C LYS A 47 -16.30 -23.99 15.01
N ASP A 48 -16.98 -23.16 14.23
CA ASP A 48 -17.75 -23.57 13.05
C ASP A 48 -16.92 -23.35 11.78
N SER A 49 -16.33 -24.42 11.26
CA SER A 49 -15.47 -24.39 10.07
C SER A 49 -16.21 -24.04 8.77
N SER A 50 -17.54 -23.88 8.79
CA SER A 50 -18.32 -23.41 7.64
C SER A 50 -18.49 -21.89 7.60
N LYS A 51 -18.17 -21.19 8.70
CA LYS A 51 -18.31 -19.72 8.83
C LYS A 51 -16.99 -19.00 8.61
N ASN A 52 -17.05 -17.67 8.56
CA ASN A 52 -15.88 -16.79 8.59
C ASN A 52 -14.82 -17.07 7.51
N GLY A 53 -15.27 -17.59 6.36
CA GLY A 53 -14.42 -17.98 5.22
C GLY A 53 -13.91 -19.42 5.26
N GLY A 54 -14.24 -20.20 6.28
CA GLY A 54 -13.82 -21.59 6.43
C GLY A 54 -12.31 -21.77 6.62
N VAL A 55 -11.80 -22.95 6.28
CA VAL A 55 -10.36 -23.24 6.31
C VAL A 55 -9.75 -22.97 4.94
N GLN A 56 -8.76 -22.09 4.87
CA GLN A 56 -8.07 -21.78 3.61
C GLN A 56 -6.56 -21.70 3.81
N THR A 57 -5.83 -22.09 2.77
CA THR A 57 -4.38 -21.94 2.69
C THR A 57 -4.04 -20.89 1.63
N PHE A 58 -3.18 -19.95 2.01
CA PHE A 58 -2.72 -18.85 1.17
C PHE A 58 -1.22 -19.00 0.91
N GLU A 59 -0.83 -18.96 -0.36
CA GLU A 59 0.57 -18.99 -0.78
C GLU A 59 1.09 -17.58 -1.07
N ASN A 60 2.42 -17.42 -1.09
CA ASN A 60 3.13 -16.16 -1.31
C ASN A 60 2.78 -15.07 -0.28
N THR A 61 2.43 -15.47 0.95
CA THR A 61 2.22 -14.55 2.07
C THR A 61 3.54 -14.03 2.61
N PRO A 62 3.58 -12.90 3.33
CA PRO A 62 4.78 -12.50 4.05
C PRO A 62 5.31 -13.65 4.90
N THR A 63 6.63 -13.70 5.04
CA THR A 63 7.29 -14.81 5.69
C THR A 63 6.99 -14.80 7.19
N ASN A 64 6.80 -15.98 7.76
CA ASN A 64 6.89 -16.14 9.20
C ASN A 64 8.37 -16.16 9.66
N GLN A 65 8.61 -16.12 10.96
CA GLN A 65 9.94 -16.17 11.59
C GLN A 65 10.76 -17.43 11.26
N TRP A 66 10.18 -18.42 10.58
CA TRP A 66 10.81 -19.70 10.21
C TRP A 66 11.03 -19.87 8.70
N GLY A 67 10.81 -18.82 7.90
CA GLY A 67 11.08 -18.87 6.46
C GLY A 67 9.91 -19.35 5.58
N GLY A 68 8.74 -19.63 6.15
CA GLY A 68 7.58 -20.10 5.40
C GLY A 68 6.80 -18.97 4.71
N THR A 69 6.46 -19.14 3.43
CA THR A 69 5.65 -18.20 2.61
C THR A 69 4.22 -18.68 2.36
N THR A 70 3.78 -19.65 3.15
CA THR A 70 2.44 -20.24 3.08
C THR A 70 1.84 -20.25 4.48
N ILE A 71 0.56 -19.90 4.57
CA ILE A 71 -0.19 -19.93 5.83
C ILE A 71 -1.53 -20.63 5.63
N THR A 72 -1.92 -21.44 6.61
CA THR A 72 -3.25 -22.07 6.66
C THR A 72 -4.05 -21.45 7.79
N CYS A 73 -5.15 -20.79 7.45
CA CYS A 73 -6.11 -20.28 8.42
C CYS A 73 -7.07 -21.40 8.83
N GLY A 74 -6.63 -22.22 9.80
CA GLY A 74 -7.34 -23.41 10.28
C GLY A 74 -7.68 -23.38 11.77
N THR A 75 -7.48 -22.26 12.45
CA THR A 75 -7.69 -22.19 13.90
C THR A 75 -9.18 -22.29 14.26
N THR A 76 -9.54 -23.29 15.06
CA THR A 76 -10.92 -23.55 15.51
C THR A 76 -11.14 -23.37 17.01
N ASN A 77 -10.05 -23.23 17.78
CA ASN A 77 -10.11 -23.14 19.25
C ASN A 77 -10.52 -21.75 19.76
N TYR A 78 -10.46 -20.72 18.91
CA TYR A 78 -10.78 -19.33 19.26
C TYR A 78 -11.74 -18.76 18.23
N GLU A 79 -12.71 -17.96 18.66
CA GLU A 79 -13.61 -17.25 17.74
C GLU A 79 -12.91 -16.02 17.15
N PRO A 80 -13.01 -15.77 15.84
CA PRO A 80 -12.39 -14.60 15.23
C PRO A 80 -13.09 -13.30 15.61
N GLY A 81 -12.31 -12.22 15.73
CA GLY A 81 -12.82 -10.88 16.05
C GLY A 81 -11.75 -9.96 16.68
N PRO A 82 -12.12 -8.71 17.02
CA PRO A 82 -11.23 -7.79 17.69
C PRO A 82 -10.63 -8.39 18.96
N TYR A 83 -9.33 -8.19 19.18
CA TYR A 83 -8.57 -8.75 20.32
C TYR A 83 -8.54 -10.29 20.35
N SER A 84 -8.86 -10.95 19.23
CA SER A 84 -8.81 -12.41 19.07
C SER A 84 -8.08 -12.77 17.77
N ILE A 85 -8.27 -13.98 17.27
CA ILE A 85 -7.75 -14.39 15.97
C ILE A 85 -8.38 -13.58 14.82
N ILE A 86 -7.64 -13.40 13.73
CA ILE A 86 -8.20 -12.84 12.49
C ILE A 86 -9.03 -13.90 11.75
N SER A 87 -10.21 -13.54 11.26
CA SER A 87 -11.03 -14.46 10.45
C SER A 87 -10.35 -14.81 9.12
N THR A 88 -10.61 -16.02 8.62
CA THR A 88 -10.12 -16.45 7.30
C THR A 88 -10.60 -15.50 6.19
N GLU A 89 -11.82 -14.99 6.26
CA GLU A 89 -12.35 -14.00 5.31
C GLU A 89 -11.57 -12.68 5.30
N ASN A 90 -11.18 -12.14 6.47
CA ASN A 90 -10.44 -10.89 6.55
C ASN A 90 -8.99 -11.11 6.11
N TYR A 91 -8.39 -12.25 6.47
CA TYR A 91 -7.09 -12.65 5.94
C TYR A 91 -7.11 -12.75 4.41
N ALA A 92 -8.15 -13.37 3.82
CA ALA A 92 -8.30 -13.49 2.38
C ALA A 92 -8.41 -12.11 1.68
N LYS A 93 -9.13 -11.16 2.28
CA LYS A 93 -9.24 -9.77 1.77
C LYS A 93 -7.88 -9.08 1.76
N ILE A 94 -7.17 -9.09 2.90
CA ILE A 94 -5.85 -8.49 3.03
C ILE A 94 -4.86 -9.15 2.06
N ASN A 95 -4.82 -10.49 2.02
CA ASN A 95 -3.92 -11.21 1.14
C ASN A 95 -4.18 -10.90 -0.34
N LYS A 96 -5.44 -10.86 -0.78
CA LYS A 96 -5.77 -10.51 -2.18
C LYS A 96 -5.27 -9.10 -2.54
N ALA A 97 -5.52 -8.12 -1.68
CA ALA A 97 -5.04 -6.75 -1.89
C ALA A 97 -3.50 -6.68 -1.90
N TYR A 98 -2.85 -7.36 -0.96
CA TYR A 98 -1.39 -7.46 -0.89
C TYR A 98 -0.79 -8.09 -2.16
N GLN A 99 -1.33 -9.22 -2.63
CA GLN A 99 -0.85 -9.86 -3.86
C GLN A 99 -0.99 -8.94 -5.08
N ILE A 100 -2.10 -8.19 -5.21
CA ILE A 100 -2.28 -7.22 -6.30
C ILE A 100 -1.19 -6.16 -6.26
N ILE A 101 -0.90 -5.58 -5.09
CA ILE A 101 0.17 -4.59 -4.95
C ILE A 101 1.52 -5.21 -5.32
N GLN A 102 1.87 -6.38 -4.78
CA GLN A 102 3.15 -7.04 -5.07
C GLN A 102 3.29 -7.34 -6.57
N LYS A 103 2.26 -7.87 -7.23
CA LYS A 103 2.30 -8.14 -8.67
C LYS A 103 2.36 -6.87 -9.52
N ALA A 104 1.78 -5.76 -9.05
CA ALA A 104 1.85 -4.47 -9.73
C ALA A 104 3.25 -3.85 -9.70
N PHE A 105 4.00 -4.05 -8.61
CA PHE A 105 5.42 -3.69 -8.53
C PHE A 105 6.28 -4.52 -9.48
N GLY A 106 5.91 -5.79 -9.68
CA GLY A 106 6.62 -6.74 -10.53
C GLY A 106 8.01 -7.10 -10.00
N ALA A 107 8.74 -7.95 -10.71
CA ALA A 107 10.06 -8.42 -10.26
C ALA A 107 11.10 -7.29 -10.20
N SER A 108 10.89 -6.21 -10.97
CA SER A 108 11.79 -5.05 -11.01
C SER A 108 11.52 -4.04 -9.88
N GLY A 109 10.36 -4.14 -9.22
CA GLY A 109 9.86 -3.12 -8.28
C GLY A 109 9.48 -1.79 -8.94
N LYS A 110 9.42 -1.70 -10.28
CA LYS A 110 9.26 -0.45 -11.04
C LYS A 110 8.16 -0.53 -12.11
N ASP A 111 7.36 -1.60 -12.09
CA ASP A 111 6.40 -1.89 -13.16
C ASP A 111 5.12 -1.04 -13.07
N ILE A 112 4.86 -0.37 -11.94
CA ILE A 112 3.74 0.58 -11.78
C ILE A 112 3.88 1.73 -12.80
N PRO A 113 2.94 1.94 -13.73
CA PRO A 113 2.99 2.98 -14.75
C PRO A 113 2.93 4.40 -14.18
N ALA A 114 3.34 5.39 -14.98
CA ALA A 114 3.16 6.80 -14.63
C ALA A 114 1.66 7.15 -14.50
N LEU A 115 1.33 8.21 -13.77
CA LEU A 115 -0.04 8.57 -13.41
C LEU A 115 -0.98 8.81 -14.60
N SER A 116 -0.44 9.19 -15.76
CA SER A 116 -1.22 9.36 -17.00
C SER A 116 -1.65 8.05 -17.65
N ASP A 117 -0.98 6.93 -17.36
CA ASP A 117 -1.37 5.62 -17.84
C ASP A 117 -2.26 4.92 -16.82
N THR A 118 -3.56 4.89 -17.14
CA THR A 118 -4.58 4.27 -16.30
C THR A 118 -5.10 2.94 -16.85
N ASN A 119 -4.61 2.49 -18.01
CA ASN A 119 -5.24 1.40 -18.78
C ASN A 119 -4.42 0.11 -18.83
N THR A 120 -3.15 0.14 -18.42
CA THR A 120 -2.30 -1.04 -18.30
C THR A 120 -2.99 -2.14 -17.48
N GLU A 121 -3.12 -3.32 -18.08
CA GLU A 121 -3.74 -4.49 -17.44
C GLU A 121 -2.76 -5.16 -16.48
N LEU A 122 -3.29 -5.63 -15.34
CA LEU A 122 -2.61 -6.53 -14.43
C LEU A 122 -3.39 -7.84 -14.37
N LYS A 123 -2.76 -8.92 -14.84
CA LYS A 123 -3.36 -10.25 -14.90
C LYS A 123 -2.45 -11.30 -14.28
N PHE A 124 -2.97 -12.04 -13.30
CA PHE A 124 -2.25 -13.14 -12.64
C PHE A 124 -3.21 -14.05 -11.86
N THR A 125 -2.73 -15.22 -11.43
CA THR A 125 -3.51 -16.16 -10.61
C THR A 125 -3.03 -16.14 -9.17
N ILE A 126 -3.97 -16.04 -8.21
CA ILE A 126 -3.69 -16.26 -6.79
C ILE A 126 -3.99 -17.72 -6.47
N ASN A 127 -3.00 -18.44 -5.97
CA ASN A 127 -3.19 -19.80 -5.48
C ASN A 127 -3.87 -19.77 -4.10
N LYS A 128 -5.00 -20.47 -3.99
CA LYS A 128 -5.68 -20.74 -2.72
C LYS A 128 -5.99 -22.23 -2.65
N LYS A 129 -5.84 -22.83 -1.47
CA LYS A 129 -6.29 -24.22 -1.22
C LYS A 129 -7.37 -24.24 -0.15
N ASN A 130 -8.37 -25.08 -0.36
CA ASN A 130 -9.38 -25.40 0.65
C ASN A 130 -9.36 -26.92 0.85
N GLY A 131 -8.68 -27.39 1.90
CA GLY A 131 -8.26 -28.79 2.02
C GLY A 131 -7.29 -29.18 0.88
N ASP A 132 -7.55 -30.31 0.24
CA ASP A 132 -6.74 -30.82 -0.89
C ASP A 132 -7.12 -30.17 -2.25
N ASN A 133 -8.17 -29.34 -2.30
CA ASN A 133 -8.63 -28.72 -3.54
C ASN A 133 -7.87 -27.43 -3.85
N ASN A 134 -7.24 -27.39 -5.02
CA ASN A 134 -6.62 -26.18 -5.57
C ASN A 134 -7.68 -25.30 -6.23
N ASN A 135 -7.99 -24.16 -5.62
CA ASN A 135 -8.96 -23.18 -6.10
C ASN A 135 -8.23 -21.88 -6.45
N GLY A 136 -7.45 -21.91 -7.54
CA GLY A 136 -6.80 -20.71 -8.06
C GLY A 136 -7.85 -19.66 -8.48
N GLU A 137 -7.61 -18.40 -8.13
CA GLU A 137 -8.45 -17.28 -8.53
C GLU A 137 -7.68 -16.45 -9.57
N GLU A 138 -8.18 -16.36 -10.80
CA GLU A 138 -7.63 -15.45 -11.81
C GLU A 138 -8.05 -14.01 -11.47
N ILE A 139 -7.06 -13.14 -11.31
CA ILE A 139 -7.25 -11.71 -11.10
C ILE A 139 -7.00 -11.00 -12.42
N VAL A 140 -7.99 -10.25 -12.88
CA VAL A 140 -7.88 -9.32 -14.01
C VAL A 140 -8.27 -7.94 -13.50
N THR A 141 -7.31 -7.03 -13.43
CA THR A 141 -7.50 -5.66 -12.96
C THR A 141 -6.58 -4.68 -13.72
N LYS A 142 -6.48 -3.43 -13.28
CA LYS A 142 -5.58 -2.43 -13.85
C LYS A 142 -4.39 -2.16 -12.95
N ASN A 143 -3.19 -2.09 -13.54
CA ASN A 143 -2.00 -1.56 -12.88
C ASN A 143 -2.02 -0.03 -12.99
N ASN A 144 -2.80 0.64 -12.14
CA ASN A 144 -2.83 2.10 -12.09
C ASN A 144 -2.94 2.58 -10.63
N ALA A 145 -2.50 3.83 -10.40
CA ALA A 145 -2.43 4.39 -9.05
C ALA A 145 -3.76 4.34 -8.27
N GLN A 146 -4.90 4.56 -8.95
CA GLN A 146 -6.21 4.55 -8.31
C GLN A 146 -6.57 3.16 -7.77
N VAL A 147 -6.42 2.12 -8.59
CA VAL A 147 -6.69 0.73 -8.18
C VAL A 147 -5.75 0.29 -7.06
N LEU A 148 -4.47 0.64 -7.15
CA LEU A 148 -3.48 0.23 -6.16
C LEU A 148 -3.67 0.91 -4.81
N LEU A 149 -4.03 2.20 -4.78
CA LEU A 149 -4.36 2.91 -3.54
C LEU A 149 -5.61 2.33 -2.87
N GLU A 150 -6.59 1.86 -3.66
CA GLU A 150 -7.75 1.13 -3.12
C GLU A 150 -7.34 -0.19 -2.47
N GLN A 151 -6.37 -0.91 -3.05
CA GLN A 151 -5.82 -2.12 -2.43
C GLN A 151 -5.06 -1.81 -1.14
N ALA A 152 -4.24 -0.74 -1.12
CA ALA A 152 -3.56 -0.30 0.08
C ALA A 152 -4.55 0.08 1.18
N SER A 153 -5.62 0.82 0.82
CA SER A 153 -6.72 1.14 1.72
C SER A 153 -7.39 -0.13 2.26
N THR A 154 -7.66 -1.12 1.40
CA THR A 154 -8.25 -2.41 1.78
C THR A 154 -7.42 -3.12 2.85
N ILE A 155 -6.08 -3.17 2.69
CA ILE A 155 -5.17 -3.77 3.69
C ILE A 155 -5.35 -3.08 5.04
N ILE A 156 -5.18 -1.76 5.07
CA ILE A 156 -5.10 -1.00 6.32
C ILE A 156 -6.46 -0.89 7.01
N THR A 157 -7.53 -0.67 6.26
CA THR A 157 -8.89 -0.60 6.82
C THR A 157 -9.37 -1.96 7.33
N THR A 158 -9.06 -3.06 6.62
CA THR A 158 -9.40 -4.42 7.10
C THR A 158 -8.60 -4.76 8.34
N LEU A 159 -7.29 -4.45 8.37
CA LEU A 159 -6.45 -4.67 9.55
C LEU A 159 -6.96 -3.89 10.77
N ASN A 160 -7.25 -2.60 10.58
CA ASN A 160 -7.71 -1.71 11.64
C ASN A 160 -9.10 -2.12 12.19
N SER A 161 -10.04 -2.48 11.31
CA SER A 161 -11.39 -2.86 11.73
C SER A 161 -11.46 -4.27 12.31
N ALA A 162 -10.72 -5.23 11.76
CA ALA A 162 -10.63 -6.58 12.32
C ALA A 162 -9.89 -6.59 13.66
N CYS A 163 -8.90 -5.70 13.82
CA CYS A 163 -8.12 -5.48 15.03
C CYS A 163 -7.74 -6.78 15.78
N PRO A 164 -7.05 -7.74 15.12
CA PRO A 164 -6.72 -9.00 15.77
C PRO A 164 -5.72 -8.79 16.90
N TRP A 165 -5.65 -9.78 17.79
CA TRP A 165 -4.62 -9.86 18.82
C TRP A 165 -3.23 -10.06 18.21
N ILE A 166 -2.21 -9.44 18.80
CA ILE A 166 -0.81 -9.71 18.51
C ILE A 166 -0.28 -10.69 19.55
N ASN A 167 0.43 -11.73 19.11
CA ASN A 167 1.01 -12.76 19.97
C ASN A 167 1.80 -12.12 21.14
N ASN A 168 1.59 -12.66 22.35
CA ASN A 168 2.13 -12.12 23.61
C ASN A 168 1.77 -10.64 23.88
N GLY A 169 0.69 -10.12 23.29
CA GLY A 169 0.31 -8.72 23.38
C GLY A 169 1.38 -7.79 22.80
N GLY A 170 2.12 -8.25 21.78
CA GLY A 170 3.20 -7.49 21.15
C GLY A 170 4.49 -7.39 21.95
N ALA A 171 4.58 -8.01 23.14
CA ALA A 171 5.82 -8.03 23.91
C ALA A 171 6.92 -8.81 23.19
N GLY A 172 8.14 -8.27 23.20
CA GLY A 172 9.26 -8.84 22.47
C GLY A 172 10.63 -8.34 22.96
N PRO A 173 11.71 -8.75 22.28
CA PRO A 173 13.08 -8.51 22.73
C PRO A 173 13.66 -7.16 22.28
N ALA A 174 12.92 -6.36 21.50
CA ALA A 174 13.39 -5.05 21.05
C ALA A 174 13.62 -4.12 22.25
N SER A 175 14.44 -3.09 22.07
CA SER A 175 14.73 -2.12 23.14
C SER A 175 13.48 -1.35 23.60
N SER A 176 12.48 -1.24 22.72
CA SER A 176 11.13 -0.73 23.00
C SER A 176 10.31 -1.61 23.97
N GLY A 177 10.74 -2.85 24.22
CA GLY A 177 9.98 -3.86 24.96
C GLY A 177 8.88 -4.55 24.15
N SER A 178 8.77 -4.24 22.85
CA SER A 178 7.86 -4.91 21.92
C SER A 178 8.61 -5.81 20.94
N LEU A 179 7.90 -6.37 19.95
CA LEU A 179 8.50 -7.15 18.86
C LEU A 179 9.26 -6.27 17.85
N TRP A 180 9.07 -4.95 17.86
CA TRP A 180 9.62 -4.02 16.87
C TRP A 180 10.24 -2.80 17.52
N GLU A 181 11.36 -2.32 16.98
CA GLU A 181 11.96 -1.07 17.44
C GLU A 181 11.01 0.12 17.14
N GLY A 182 10.98 1.10 18.04
CA GLY A 182 10.13 2.28 17.90
C GLY A 182 8.62 2.07 18.12
N ILE A 183 8.16 0.84 18.44
CA ILE A 183 6.75 0.52 18.67
C ILE A 183 6.49 0.18 20.15
N ASP A 184 5.48 0.83 20.75
CA ASP A 184 4.96 0.48 22.07
C ASP A 184 3.99 -0.71 21.98
N LYS A 185 4.05 -1.63 22.94
CA LYS A 185 3.16 -2.80 23.02
C LYS A 185 1.68 -2.48 23.29
N GLY A 186 1.35 -1.24 23.66
CA GLY A 186 -0.02 -0.74 23.73
C GLY A 186 -0.99 -1.64 24.50
N ASP A 187 -2.16 -1.89 23.92
CA ASP A 187 -3.21 -2.77 24.45
C ASP A 187 -3.12 -4.23 23.98
N GLY A 188 -2.08 -4.58 23.22
CA GLY A 188 -1.86 -5.92 22.67
C GLY A 188 -2.61 -6.25 21.38
N SER A 189 -3.50 -5.38 20.91
CA SER A 189 -4.21 -5.54 19.63
C SER A 189 -3.47 -4.86 18.47
N ALA A 190 -3.70 -5.30 17.24
CA ALA A 190 -3.09 -4.69 16.06
C ALA A 190 -3.47 -3.21 15.91
N CYS A 191 -4.74 -2.86 16.13
CA CYS A 191 -5.21 -1.48 15.99
C CYS A 191 -4.81 -0.57 17.16
N GLY A 192 -4.50 -1.13 18.32
CA GLY A 192 -3.97 -0.39 19.47
C GLY A 192 -2.46 -0.19 19.39
N ILE A 193 -1.69 -1.26 19.17
CA ILE A 193 -0.23 -1.22 19.02
C ILE A 193 0.18 -0.28 17.88
N PHE A 194 -0.42 -0.45 16.71
CA PHE A 194 -0.07 0.31 15.51
C PHE A 194 -1.02 1.49 15.25
N LYS A 195 -1.66 2.03 16.29
CA LYS A 195 -2.69 3.08 16.13
C LYS A 195 -2.17 4.30 15.37
N ASN A 196 -0.96 4.75 15.73
CA ASN A 196 -0.33 5.90 15.10
C ASN A 196 0.04 5.59 13.64
N GLU A 197 0.65 4.44 13.40
CA GLU A 197 1.14 3.99 12.09
C GLU A 197 -0.01 3.77 11.11
N ILE A 198 -1.08 3.09 11.57
CA ILE A 198 -2.31 2.91 10.81
C ILE A 198 -2.92 4.26 10.44
N SER A 199 -3.05 5.18 11.39
CA SER A 199 -3.60 6.51 11.11
C SER A 199 -2.76 7.29 10.11
N ALA A 200 -1.43 7.30 10.27
CA ALA A 200 -0.50 7.95 9.36
C ALA A 200 -0.64 7.37 7.94
N ILE A 201 -0.64 6.04 7.78
CA ILE A 201 -0.75 5.38 6.49
C ILE A 201 -2.13 5.63 5.84
N GLN A 202 -3.21 5.67 6.62
CA GLN A 202 -4.54 6.06 6.11
C GLN A 202 -4.54 7.48 5.53
N ASP A 203 -3.91 8.43 6.22
CA ASP A 203 -3.80 9.81 5.73
C ASP A 203 -2.89 9.92 4.49
N MET A 204 -1.79 9.15 4.45
CA MET A 204 -0.93 9.04 3.25
C MET A 204 -1.72 8.54 2.04
N ILE A 205 -2.47 7.44 2.18
CA ILE A 205 -3.30 6.88 1.10
C ILE A 205 -4.34 7.90 0.64
N LYS A 206 -5.00 8.58 1.59
CA LYS A 206 -6.00 9.62 1.29
C LYS A 206 -5.40 10.79 0.52
N ASN A 207 -4.27 11.33 0.96
CA ASN A 207 -3.61 12.45 0.29
C ASN A 207 -3.09 12.03 -1.11
N ALA A 208 -2.52 10.84 -1.25
CA ALA A 208 -2.10 10.29 -2.53
C ALA A 208 -3.30 10.11 -3.49
N ALA A 209 -4.44 9.61 -2.99
CA ALA A 209 -5.66 9.44 -3.81
C ALA A 209 -6.19 10.79 -4.33
N ILE A 210 -6.15 11.84 -3.50
CA ILE A 210 -6.51 13.20 -3.94
C ILE A 210 -5.57 13.67 -5.06
N ALA A 211 -4.25 13.43 -4.94
CA ALA A 211 -3.29 13.78 -5.99
C ALA A 211 -3.56 13.02 -7.31
N VAL A 212 -3.96 11.75 -7.24
CA VAL A 212 -4.36 10.95 -8.42
C VAL A 212 -5.60 11.54 -9.09
N GLU A 213 -6.62 11.95 -8.33
CA GLU A 213 -7.80 12.61 -8.90
C GLU A 213 -7.47 13.94 -9.57
N GLN A 214 -6.61 14.76 -8.96
CA GLN A 214 -6.15 16.00 -9.59
C GLN A 214 -5.33 15.74 -10.87
N SER A 215 -4.61 14.62 -10.94
CA SER A 215 -3.85 14.23 -12.13
C SER A 215 -4.74 14.01 -13.35
N LYS A 216 -6.01 13.62 -13.17
CA LYS A 216 -7.01 13.54 -14.27
C LYS A 216 -7.29 14.90 -14.88
N ILE A 217 -7.39 15.94 -14.04
CA ILE A 217 -7.58 17.34 -14.50
C ILE A 217 -6.35 17.79 -15.28
N VAL A 218 -5.14 17.51 -14.77
CA VAL A 218 -3.88 17.84 -15.46
C VAL A 218 -3.79 17.13 -16.80
N ALA A 219 -4.11 15.84 -16.86
CA ALA A 219 -4.09 15.03 -18.08
C ALA A 219 -5.03 15.59 -19.16
N ALA A 220 -6.26 15.96 -18.79
CA ALA A 220 -7.23 16.56 -19.69
C ALA A 220 -6.76 17.89 -20.31
N ASN A 221 -5.88 18.62 -19.60
CA ASN A 221 -5.37 19.93 -20.02
C ASN A 221 -3.96 19.87 -20.65
N ALA A 222 -3.31 18.71 -20.68
CA ALA A 222 -1.95 18.56 -21.21
C ALA A 222 -1.88 18.57 -22.75
N GLN A 223 -3.01 18.38 -23.44
CA GLN A 223 -3.05 18.03 -24.86
C GLN A 223 -3.28 19.20 -25.84
N ASN A 224 -3.77 20.37 -25.42
CA ASN A 224 -4.39 21.29 -26.38
C ASN A 224 -4.07 22.77 -26.17
N GLN A 225 -2.84 23.24 -26.45
CA GLN A 225 -2.63 24.69 -26.64
C GLN A 225 -1.65 25.01 -27.78
N HIS A 226 -2.12 25.85 -28.70
CA HIS A 226 -1.29 26.57 -29.67
C HIS A 226 -0.82 27.88 -29.06
N ASN A 227 0.36 28.36 -29.50
CA ASN A 227 0.81 29.69 -29.12
C ASN A 227 -0.15 30.75 -29.67
N LEU A 228 -0.34 31.83 -28.90
CA LEU A 228 -1.03 33.02 -29.39
C LEU A 228 -0.27 33.63 -30.57
N ASP A 229 -1.01 34.20 -31.52
CA ASP A 229 -0.44 34.93 -32.65
C ASP A 229 0.22 36.23 -32.15
N THR A 230 1.54 36.22 -32.02
CA THR A 230 2.32 37.38 -31.56
C THR A 230 2.29 38.57 -32.54
N GLY A 231 1.78 38.38 -33.76
CA GLY A 231 1.56 39.45 -34.73
C GLY A 231 0.25 40.23 -34.52
N LYS A 232 -0.64 39.77 -33.62
CA LYS A 232 -1.92 40.43 -33.32
C LYS A 232 -1.94 40.99 -31.90
N THR A 233 -2.60 42.14 -31.73
CA THR A 233 -2.89 42.69 -30.39
C THR A 233 -3.85 41.77 -29.65
N PHE A 234 -3.45 41.31 -28.47
CA PHE A 234 -4.28 40.47 -27.60
C PHE A 234 -5.30 41.32 -26.82
N ASN A 235 -6.58 40.95 -26.87
CA ASN A 235 -7.64 41.56 -26.08
C ASN A 235 -8.04 40.66 -24.90
N PRO A 236 -7.68 41.02 -23.65
CA PRO A 236 -7.96 40.17 -22.48
C PRO A 236 -9.45 39.98 -22.18
N TYR A 237 -10.34 40.84 -22.71
CA TYR A 237 -11.79 40.71 -22.52
C TYR A 237 -12.45 39.78 -23.54
N LYS A 238 -11.75 39.39 -24.62
CA LYS A 238 -12.32 38.57 -25.72
C LYS A 238 -11.50 37.34 -26.06
N ASP A 239 -10.17 37.43 -25.97
CA ASP A 239 -9.25 36.41 -26.47
C ASP A 239 -8.77 35.44 -25.38
N ALA A 240 -9.34 35.54 -24.17
CA ALA A 240 -8.91 34.80 -22.97
C ALA A 240 -9.84 33.62 -22.61
N ASN A 241 -10.62 33.07 -23.54
CA ASN A 241 -11.54 31.95 -23.26
C ASN A 241 -10.82 30.69 -22.73
N PHE A 242 -9.54 30.51 -23.05
CA PHE A 242 -8.67 29.44 -22.55
C PHE A 242 -8.29 29.61 -21.07
N ALA A 243 -8.50 30.79 -20.47
CA ALA A 243 -8.05 31.08 -19.11
C ALA A 243 -8.69 30.16 -18.06
N GLN A 244 -9.92 29.71 -18.28
CA GLN A 244 -10.63 28.82 -17.35
C GLN A 244 -9.94 27.44 -17.24
N SER A 245 -9.59 26.84 -18.38
CA SER A 245 -8.90 25.55 -18.42
C SER A 245 -7.44 25.69 -17.96
N MET A 246 -6.79 26.80 -18.31
CA MET A 246 -5.46 27.15 -17.80
C MET A 246 -5.44 27.27 -16.26
N PHE A 247 -6.42 27.94 -15.67
CA PHE A 247 -6.55 28.09 -14.22
C PHE A 247 -6.83 26.76 -13.53
N ALA A 248 -7.76 25.95 -14.06
CA ALA A 248 -8.03 24.62 -13.54
C ALA A 248 -6.79 23.73 -13.54
N ASN A 249 -6.01 23.76 -14.63
CA ASN A 249 -4.74 23.03 -14.73
C ASN A 249 -3.71 23.51 -13.70
N ALA A 250 -3.49 24.83 -13.60
CA ALA A 250 -2.55 25.40 -12.63
C ALA A 250 -2.92 25.04 -11.19
N ARG A 251 -4.20 25.15 -10.84
CA ARG A 251 -4.73 24.79 -9.52
C ARG A 251 -4.54 23.31 -9.22
N ALA A 252 -4.85 22.43 -10.19
CA ALA A 252 -4.67 20.99 -10.01
C ALA A 252 -3.20 20.62 -9.80
N GLN A 253 -2.26 21.22 -10.55
CA GLN A 253 -0.83 20.97 -10.35
C GLN A 253 -0.34 21.43 -8.97
N ALA A 254 -0.78 22.60 -8.49
CA ALA A 254 -0.44 23.07 -7.16
C ALA A 254 -1.02 22.17 -6.06
N GLU A 255 -2.25 21.70 -6.23
CA GLU A 255 -2.89 20.76 -5.31
C GLU A 255 -2.14 19.43 -5.26
N ILE A 256 -1.70 18.88 -6.40
CA ILE A 256 -0.88 17.67 -6.46
C ILE A 256 0.40 17.83 -5.63
N LEU A 257 1.13 18.95 -5.78
CA LEU A 257 2.35 19.22 -5.03
C LEU A 257 2.07 19.34 -3.53
N SER A 258 0.99 20.03 -3.16
CA SER A 258 0.54 20.17 -1.77
C SER A 258 0.25 18.80 -1.14
N ARG A 259 -0.45 17.92 -1.88
CA ARG A 259 -0.78 16.56 -1.42
C ARG A 259 0.44 15.65 -1.35
N ALA A 260 1.38 15.75 -2.29
CA ALA A 260 2.64 15.02 -2.21
C ALA A 260 3.42 15.40 -0.94
N GLN A 261 3.47 16.69 -0.60
CA GLN A 261 4.08 17.14 0.66
C GLN A 261 3.29 16.67 1.90
N ALA A 262 1.96 16.62 1.82
CA ALA A 262 1.14 16.11 2.91
C ALA A 262 1.44 14.63 3.19
N VAL A 263 1.60 13.79 2.15
CA VAL A 263 2.03 12.39 2.29
C VAL A 263 3.35 12.27 3.04
N VAL A 264 4.32 13.15 2.76
CA VAL A 264 5.60 13.19 3.51
C VAL A 264 5.36 13.52 4.99
N LYS A 265 4.57 14.55 5.27
CA LYS A 265 4.25 14.94 6.66
C LYS A 265 3.48 13.84 7.41
N ASP A 266 2.62 13.11 6.72
CA ASP A 266 1.91 11.99 7.30
C ASP A 266 2.89 10.84 7.62
N PHE A 267 3.81 10.55 6.70
CA PHE A 267 4.85 9.53 6.90
C PHE A 267 5.80 9.88 8.06
N GLU A 268 6.18 11.15 8.22
CA GLU A 268 7.04 11.63 9.32
C GLU A 268 6.42 11.46 10.73
N ARG A 269 5.12 11.14 10.82
CA ARG A 269 4.47 10.76 12.09
C ARG A 269 4.84 9.35 12.55
N ILE A 270 5.34 8.50 11.64
CA ILE A 270 5.79 7.14 11.96
C ILE A 270 7.16 7.24 12.66
N PRO A 271 7.38 6.56 13.80
CA PRO A 271 8.64 6.60 14.52
C PRO A 271 9.84 6.26 13.62
N ALA A 272 10.89 7.07 13.68
CA ALA A 272 12.05 6.92 12.80
C ALA A 272 12.77 5.58 13.03
N GLU A 273 12.81 5.11 14.27
CA GLU A 273 13.35 3.81 14.67
C GLU A 273 12.53 2.67 14.05
N PHE A 274 11.20 2.78 14.01
CA PHE A 274 10.37 1.78 13.35
C PHE A 274 10.58 1.78 11.84
N VAL A 275 10.69 2.96 11.22
CA VAL A 275 10.99 3.06 9.78
C VAL A 275 12.35 2.45 9.45
N LYS A 276 13.39 2.79 10.21
CA LYS A 276 14.77 2.42 9.90
C LYS A 276 15.09 0.97 10.29
N ASP A 277 14.74 0.60 11.52
CA ASP A 277 15.21 -0.62 12.17
C ASP A 277 14.13 -1.72 12.20
N SER A 278 12.96 -1.50 11.56
CA SER A 278 11.91 -2.51 11.41
C SER A 278 11.24 -2.56 10.03
N LEU A 279 10.96 -1.43 9.37
CA LEU A 279 10.42 -1.39 7.99
C LEU A 279 11.50 -1.25 6.91
N GLY A 280 12.71 -0.83 7.28
CA GLY A 280 13.80 -0.48 6.36
C GLY A 280 14.93 -1.50 6.34
N VAL A 281 14.74 -2.66 6.97
CA VAL A 281 15.82 -3.62 7.18
C VAL A 281 16.07 -4.53 5.98
N CYS A 282 15.34 -4.38 4.86
CA CYS A 282 15.52 -5.14 3.60
C CYS A 282 16.95 -5.16 3.03
N HIS A 283 17.82 -4.26 3.47
CA HIS A 283 19.22 -4.17 3.08
C HIS A 283 20.21 -4.65 4.15
N GLU A 284 19.75 -4.90 5.37
CA GLU A 284 20.55 -5.42 6.46
C GLU A 284 20.67 -6.94 6.38
N LYS A 285 21.78 -7.51 6.87
CA LYS A 285 21.94 -8.97 6.94
C LYS A 285 21.43 -9.50 8.28
N GLY A 286 20.65 -10.57 8.22
CA GLY A 286 20.23 -11.37 9.36
C GLY A 286 21.38 -12.17 9.96
N SER A 287 21.12 -12.79 11.10
CA SER A 287 22.05 -13.69 11.79
C SER A 287 22.42 -14.91 10.94
N ASP A 288 21.62 -15.22 9.93
CA ASP A 288 21.80 -16.26 8.92
C ASP A 288 22.61 -15.79 7.69
N GLY A 289 23.00 -14.52 7.64
CA GLY A 289 23.78 -13.91 6.55
C GLY A 289 22.96 -13.46 5.33
N ASN A 290 21.64 -13.70 5.33
CA ASN A 290 20.72 -13.27 4.26
C ASN A 290 20.20 -11.85 4.51
N LEU A 291 19.66 -11.18 3.49
CA LEU A 291 19.00 -9.88 3.66
C LEU A 291 17.73 -10.02 4.52
N ARG A 292 17.51 -9.11 5.47
CA ARG A 292 16.33 -9.01 6.34
C ARG A 292 15.19 -8.32 5.59
N GLY A 293 14.61 -8.99 4.61
CA GLY A 293 13.56 -8.41 3.78
C GLY A 293 13.73 -8.64 2.29
N THR A 294 12.83 -8.08 1.48
CA THR A 294 12.82 -8.31 0.03
C THR A 294 12.54 -7.04 -0.77
N PRO A 295 13.13 -6.90 -1.97
CA PRO A 295 12.74 -5.83 -2.89
C PRO A 295 11.23 -5.83 -3.16
N SER A 296 10.64 -4.65 -3.35
CA SER A 296 9.23 -4.50 -3.72
C SER A 296 8.84 -5.43 -4.87
N GLY A 297 7.74 -6.17 -4.70
CA GLY A 297 7.21 -7.10 -5.70
C GLY A 297 7.70 -8.54 -5.56
N THR A 298 8.59 -8.84 -4.61
CA THR A 298 9.10 -10.19 -4.37
C THR A 298 8.64 -10.70 -3.01
N VAL A 299 8.26 -11.99 -2.94
CA VAL A 299 8.08 -12.70 -1.67
C VAL A 299 9.03 -13.91 -1.68
N THR A 300 10.01 -13.88 -0.78
CA THR A 300 10.95 -14.97 -0.51
C THR A 300 10.76 -15.52 0.90
N SER A 301 11.56 -16.49 1.33
CA SER A 301 11.64 -16.94 2.73
C SER A 301 12.18 -15.88 3.70
N ASN A 302 12.60 -14.71 3.23
CA ASN A 302 13.14 -13.63 4.06
C ASN A 302 12.25 -12.39 4.07
N THR A 303 11.00 -12.51 3.61
CA THR A 303 10.00 -11.42 3.59
C THR A 303 9.35 -11.26 4.97
N TRP A 304 10.18 -11.15 6.01
CA TRP A 304 9.76 -10.86 7.37
C TRP A 304 10.56 -9.63 7.82
N GLY A 305 9.87 -8.53 8.12
CA GLY A 305 10.53 -7.26 8.45
C GLY A 305 10.77 -6.28 7.29
N ALA A 306 9.94 -6.35 6.23
CA ALA A 306 10.00 -5.57 4.98
C ALA A 306 11.20 -5.91 4.09
#